data_AF-J6HHL1-F1
#
_entry.id   AF-J6HHL1-F1
#
_cell.length_a   1.000
_cell.length_b   1.000
_cell.length_c   1.000
_cell.angle_alpha   90.00
_cell.angle_beta   90.00
_cell.angle_gamma   90.00
#
_symmetry.space_group_name_H-M   'P 1'
#
loop_
_entity.id
_entity.type
_entity.pdbx_description
1 polymer ?
#
loop_
_entity_poly.entity_id
_entity_poly.type
_entity_poly.pdbx_seq_one_letter_code
_entity_poly.pdbx_strand_id
1 'polypeptide(L)'
;MACGIQVESFRKMHGNGIATTMCIGNLRSATENMYGFLKNKNNIFLRKSILYYFVIICFVIGAILGNIFINIMNEKSMIVCVLFLFISFFMMFKEERESIIDL
;
A
#
# COMPACT_ATOMS: atom_id res chain seq x y z
N MET A 1 7.67 -0.93 16.21
CA MET A 1 6.23 -0.76 16.53
C MET A 1 5.43 -0.20 15.36
N ALA A 2 5.90 0.86 14.68
CA ALA A 2 5.20 1.45 13.52
C ALA A 2 4.85 0.43 12.40
N CYS A 3 5.76 -0.46 12.00
CA CYS A 3 5.47 -1.47 10.97
C CYS A 3 4.32 -2.42 11.34
N GLY A 4 4.15 -2.76 12.62
CA GLY A 4 3.10 -3.66 13.07
C GLY A 4 1.72 -3.01 13.04
N ILE A 5 1.65 -1.74 13.46
CA ILE A 5 0.42 -0.94 13.40
C ILE A 5 -0.04 -0.77 11.95
N GLN A 6 0.89 -0.50 11.03
CA GLN A 6 0.56 -0.35 9.62
C GLN A 6 0.07 -1.65 8.97
N VAL A 7 0.59 -2.81 9.39
CA VAL A 7 0.09 -4.13 8.96
C VAL A 7 -1.35 -4.35 9.41
N GLU A 8 -1.66 -4.03 10.67
CA GLU A 8 -2.98 -4.30 11.24
C GLU A 8 -4.04 -3.32 10.72
N SER A 9 -3.70 -2.03 10.61
CA SER A 9 -4.60 -1.00 10.07
C SER A 9 -4.95 -1.22 8.60
N PHE A 10 -4.02 -1.78 7.81
CA PHE A 10 -4.25 -2.06 6.39
C PHE A 10 -4.45 -3.55 6.08
N ARG A 11 -4.90 -4.35 7.06
CA ARG A 11 -5.06 -5.80 6.89
C ARG A 11 -6.05 -6.16 5.78
N LYS A 12 -6.99 -5.26 5.43
CA LYS A 12 -7.91 -5.38 4.29
C LYS A 12 -8.06 -4.05 3.57
N MET A 13 -7.66 -3.99 2.30
CA MET A 13 -7.91 -2.86 1.41
C MET A 13 -9.00 -3.25 0.40
N HIS A 14 -10.10 -2.49 0.35
CA HIS A 14 -11.24 -2.79 -0.55
C HIS A 14 -11.83 -4.21 -0.36
N GLY A 15 -11.88 -4.70 0.87
CA GLY A 15 -12.35 -6.05 1.21
C GLY A 15 -11.36 -7.19 0.85
N ASN A 16 -10.18 -6.87 0.31
CA ASN A 16 -9.14 -7.82 -0.07
C ASN A 16 -7.98 -7.77 0.93
N GLY A 17 -7.48 -8.94 1.37
CA GLY A 17 -6.34 -9.03 2.27
C GLY A 17 -5.04 -8.62 1.58
N ILE A 18 -4.74 -7.33 1.55
CA ILE A 18 -3.55 -6.76 0.89
C ILE A 18 -2.62 -6.23 1.97
N ALA A 19 -1.41 -6.78 2.05
CA ALA A 19 -0.41 -6.35 3.03
C ALA A 19 0.50 -5.28 2.41
N THR A 20 0.19 -4.00 2.62
CA THR A 20 0.93 -2.87 2.00
C THR A 20 2.41 -2.78 2.40
N THR A 21 2.81 -3.48 3.46
CA THR A 21 4.19 -3.51 3.98
C THR A 21 4.97 -4.77 3.59
N MET A 22 4.33 -5.77 2.94
CA MET A 22 4.96 -7.06 2.64
C MET A 22 4.87 -7.41 1.16
N CYS A 23 6.00 -7.32 0.45
CA CYS A 23 6.07 -7.60 -0.99
C CYS A 23 5.91 -9.09 -1.32
N ILE A 24 6.55 -9.98 -0.55
CA ILE A 24 6.55 -11.44 -0.81
C ILE A 24 5.15 -12.04 -0.57
N GLY A 25 4.48 -11.65 0.51
CA GLY A 25 3.12 -12.10 0.83
C GLY A 25 2.12 -11.71 -0.26
N ASN A 26 2.17 -10.45 -0.72
CA ASN A 26 1.33 -9.98 -1.82
C ASN A 26 1.66 -10.69 -3.14
N LEU A 27 2.93 -11.00 -3.41
CA LEU A 27 3.33 -11.72 -4.62
C LEU A 27 2.74 -13.14 -4.64
N ARG A 28 2.82 -13.86 -3.52
CA ARG A 28 2.20 -15.18 -3.37
C ARG A 28 0.69 -15.12 -3.63
N SER A 29 -0.02 -14.20 -2.97
CA SER A 29 -1.46 -14.04 -3.18
C SER A 29 -1.81 -13.55 -4.59
N ALA A 30 -0.96 -12.76 -5.24
CA ALA A 30 -1.12 -12.37 -6.65
C ALA A 30 -1.00 -13.59 -7.57
N THR A 31 -0.01 -14.45 -7.35
CA THR A 31 0.19 -15.68 -8.13
C THR A 31 -0.95 -16.68 -7.91
N GLU A 32 -1.42 -16.86 -6.67
CA GLU A 32 -2.57 -17.70 -6.36
C GLU A 32 -3.85 -17.19 -7.04
N ASN A 33 -4.11 -15.88 -7.00
CA ASN A 33 -5.25 -15.27 -7.70
C ASN A 33 -5.10 -15.30 -9.24
N MET A 34 -3.88 -15.16 -9.77
CA MET A 34 -3.58 -15.27 -11.19
C MET A 34 -3.81 -16.70 -11.69
N TYR A 35 -3.36 -17.71 -10.95
CA TYR A 35 -3.62 -19.11 -11.27
C TYR A 35 -5.13 -19.43 -11.21
N GLY A 36 -5.84 -18.93 -10.20
CA GLY A 36 -7.31 -19.02 -10.13
C GLY A 36 -8.00 -18.30 -11.30
N PHE A 37 -7.47 -17.16 -11.74
CA PHE A 37 -7.95 -16.44 -12.93
C PHE A 37 -7.73 -17.22 -14.22
N LEU A 38 -6.55 -17.80 -14.44
CA LEU A 38 -6.26 -18.65 -15.59
C LEU A 38 -7.19 -19.86 -15.68
N LYS A 39 -7.59 -20.41 -14.51
CA LYS A 39 -8.47 -21.58 -14.44
C LYS A 39 -9.97 -21.25 -14.59
N ASN A 40 -10.45 -20.15 -14.03
CA ASN A 40 -11.89 -19.79 -14.00
C ASN A 40 -12.28 -18.61 -14.92
N LYS A 41 -11.31 -17.93 -15.58
CA LYS A 41 -11.51 -16.77 -16.47
C LYS A 41 -12.37 -15.63 -15.90
N ASN A 42 -12.44 -15.52 -14.57
CA ASN A 42 -13.35 -14.59 -13.89
C ASN A 42 -12.65 -13.26 -13.54
N ASN A 43 -13.10 -12.16 -14.17
CA ASN A 43 -12.51 -10.81 -14.12
C ASN A 43 -12.28 -10.25 -12.69
N ILE A 44 -13.00 -10.76 -11.69
CA ILE A 44 -12.85 -10.36 -10.29
C ILE A 44 -11.45 -10.69 -9.74
N PHE A 45 -10.87 -11.83 -10.15
CA PHE A 45 -9.52 -12.24 -9.72
C PHE A 45 -8.41 -11.44 -10.40
N LEU A 46 -8.65 -11.00 -11.64
CA LEU A 46 -7.71 -10.14 -12.37
C LEU A 46 -7.55 -8.79 -11.67
N ARG A 47 -8.66 -8.16 -11.26
CA ARG A 47 -8.63 -6.87 -10.54
C ARG A 47 -7.88 -6.97 -9.21
N LYS A 48 -8.03 -8.08 -8.48
CA LYS A 48 -7.22 -8.33 -7.26
C LYS A 48 -5.75 -8.49 -7.58
N SER A 49 -5.41 -9.29 -8.59
CA SER A 49 -4.01 -9.52 -8.98
C SER A 49 -3.31 -8.21 -9.40
N ILE A 50 -3.98 -7.36 -10.18
CA ILE A 50 -3.49 -6.02 -10.56
C ILE A 50 -3.24 -5.14 -9.32
N LEU A 51 -4.13 -5.16 -8.32
CA LEU A 51 -3.92 -4.39 -7.08
C LEU A 51 -2.67 -4.88 -6.32
N TYR A 52 -2.43 -6.18 -6.23
CA TYR A 52 -1.21 -6.71 -5.60
C TYR A 52 0.06 -6.28 -6.36
N TYR A 53 0.05 -6.37 -7.70
CA TYR A 53 1.17 -5.91 -8.52
C TYR A 53 1.39 -4.39 -8.42
N PHE A 54 0.32 -3.60 -8.36
CA PHE A 54 0.41 -2.15 -8.17
C PHE A 54 1.12 -1.79 -6.87
N VAL A 55 0.74 -2.43 -5.76
CA VAL A 55 1.38 -2.22 -4.44
C VAL A 55 2.87 -2.56 -4.49
N ILE A 56 3.25 -3.65 -5.17
CA ILE A 56 4.66 -4.05 -5.34
C ILE A 56 5.44 -2.99 -6.13
N ILE A 57 4.88 -2.51 -7.24
CA ILE A 57 5.51 -1.49 -8.09
C ILE A 57 5.67 -0.17 -7.32
N CYS A 58 4.63 0.28 -6.61
CA CYS A 58 4.71 1.48 -5.77
C CYS A 58 5.82 1.36 -4.71
N PHE A 59 5.99 0.19 -4.09
CA PHE A 59 7.04 -0.04 -3.11
C PHE A 59 8.44 0.05 -3.75
N VAL A 60 8.65 -0.59 -4.90
CA VAL A 60 9.93 -0.55 -5.63
C VAL A 60 10.27 0.88 -6.06
N ILE A 61 9.30 1.62 -6.60
CA ILE A 61 9.48 3.03 -6.97
C ILE A 61 9.84 3.86 -5.72
N GLY A 62 9.13 3.65 -4.61
CA GLY A 62 9.42 4.32 -3.34
C GLY A 62 10.83 4.06 -2.82
N ALA A 63 11.33 2.82 -2.94
CA ALA A 63 12.70 2.46 -2.54
C ALA A 63 13.76 3.12 -3.44
N ILE A 64 13.53 3.16 -4.76
CA ILE A 64 14.45 3.81 -5.71
C ILE A 64 14.50 5.32 -5.47
N LEU A 65 13.33 5.96 -5.36
CA LEU A 65 13.23 7.39 -5.04
C LEU A 65 13.87 7.69 -3.69
N GLY A 66 13.57 6.90 -2.66
CA GLY A 66 14.17 7.03 -1.34
C GLY A 66 15.70 6.97 -1.39
N ASN A 67 16.27 6.03 -2.15
CA ASN A 67 17.71 5.93 -2.34
C ASN A 67 18.32 7.18 -3.03
N ILE A 68 17.63 7.73 -4.04
CA ILE A 68 18.04 8.98 -4.70
C ILE A 68 18.00 10.15 -3.71
N PHE A 69 16.92 10.27 -2.93
CA PHE A 69 16.77 11.32 -1.92
C PHE A 69 17.80 11.20 -0.78
N ILE A 70 18.16 9.98 -0.37
CA ILE A 70 19.23 9.75 0.61
C ILE A 70 20.57 10.24 0.05
N ASN A 71 20.87 9.95 -1.22
CA ASN A 71 22.13 10.37 -1.84
C ASN A 71 22.24 11.90 -2.01
N ILE A 72 21.10 12.60 -2.16
CA ILE A 72 21.07 14.07 -2.32
C ILE A 72 21.04 14.78 -0.94
N MET A 73 20.30 14.27 0.04
CA MET A 73 20.02 14.96 1.31
C MET A 73 20.74 14.37 2.54
N ASN A 74 21.54 13.31 2.39
CA ASN A 74 22.20 12.59 3.47
C ASN A 74 21.23 12.35 4.66
N GLU A 75 21.59 12.76 5.88
CA GLU A 75 20.82 12.53 7.10
C GLU A 75 19.42 13.21 7.12
N LYS A 76 19.18 14.21 6.26
CA LYS A 76 17.90 14.94 6.25
C LYS A 76 16.78 14.20 5.51
N SER A 77 17.06 13.06 4.87
CA SER A 77 16.07 12.29 4.12
C SER A 77 14.89 11.80 4.99
N MET A 78 15.14 11.56 6.28
CA MET A 78 14.10 11.16 7.24
C MET A 78 13.00 12.21 7.43
N ILE A 79 13.32 13.51 7.28
CA ILE A 79 12.35 14.61 7.46
C ILE A 79 11.27 14.53 6.38
N VAL A 80 11.63 14.12 5.16
CA VAL A 80 10.68 13.97 4.05
C VAL A 80 9.62 12.92 4.40
N CYS A 81 10.03 11.77 4.95
CA CYS A 81 9.11 10.72 5.38
C CYS A 81 8.15 11.21 6.47
N VAL A 82 8.64 11.97 7.45
CA VAL A 82 7.82 12.54 8.52
C VAL A 82 6.80 13.53 7.97
N LEU A 83 7.19 14.36 6.99
CA LEU A 83 6.30 15.32 6.33
C LEU A 83 5.14 14.63 5.60
N PHE A 84 5.42 13.56 4.85
CA PHE A 84 4.39 12.76 4.17
C PHE A 84 3.41 12.11 5.17
N LEU A 85 3.91 11.55 6.28
CA LEU A 85 3.06 10.98 7.32
C LEU A 85 2.18 12.04 7.99
N PHE A 86 2.72 13.25 8.19
CA PHE A 86 1.97 14.37 8.76
C PHE A 86 0.83 14.82 7.84
N ILE A 87 1.06 14.85 6.52
CA ILE A 87 0.01 15.13 5.53
C ILE A 87 -1.07 14.03 5.55
N SER A 88 -0.68 12.75 5.56
CA SER A 88 -1.63 11.64 5.63
C SER A 88 -2.47 11.69 6.93
N PHE A 89 -1.86 12.09 8.05
CA PHE A 89 -2.57 12.28 9.31
C PHE A 89 -3.67 13.34 9.17
N PHE A 90 -3.38 14.49 8.56
CA PHE A 90 -4.42 15.50 8.29
C PHE A 90 -5.50 15.03 7.31
N MET A 91 -5.13 14.27 6.28
CA MET A 91 -6.13 13.70 5.36
C MET A 91 -7.08 12.74 6.07
N MET A 92 -6.58 11.94 7.02
CA MET A 92 -7.39 11.01 7.80
C MET A 92 -8.51 11.72 8.59
N PHE A 93 -8.24 12.90 9.16
CA PHE A 93 -9.28 13.69 9.84
C PHE A 93 -10.32 14.29 8.89
N LYS A 94 -10.02 14.40 7.60
CA LYS A 94 -10.94 14.95 6.61
C LYS A 94 -11.97 13.90 6.16
N GLU A 95 -11.57 12.65 6.07
CA GLU A 95 -12.42 11.50 5.70
C GLU A 95 -13.49 11.19 6.77
N GLU A 96 -13.15 11.34 8.05
CA GLU A 96 -14.09 11.16 9.16
C GLU A 96 -15.22 12.22 9.12
N ARG A 97 -14.96 13.41 8.57
CA ARG A 97 -15.96 14.46 8.42
C ARG A 97 -16.96 14.17 7.29
N GLU A 98 -16.51 13.64 6.15
CA GLU A 98 -17.42 13.29 5.04
C GLU A 98 -18.35 12.12 5.41
N SER A 99 -17.82 11.09 6.07
CA SER A 99 -18.61 9.93 6.51
C SER A 99 -19.63 10.21 7.63
N ILE A 100 -19.45 11.28 8.42
CA ILE A 100 -20.42 11.72 9.44
C ILE A 100 -21.48 12.67 8.85
N ILE A 101 -21.20 13.38 7.76
CA ILE A 101 -22.13 14.33 7.13
C ILE A 101 -23.11 13.62 6.17
N ASP A 102 -22.77 12.41 5.69
CA ASP A 102 -23.64 11.56 4.86
C ASP A 102 -24.59 10.62 5.66
N LEU A 103 -24.75 10.83 6.97
CA LEU A 103 -25.70 10.12 7.86
C LEU A 103 -26.90 11.02 8.22
#